data_AF-A0A7T0KLD8-F1
#
_entry.id   AF-A0A7T0KLD8-F1
#
_cell.length_a   1.000
_cell.length_b   1.000
_cell.length_c   1.000
_cell.angle_alpha   90.00
_cell.angle_beta   90.00
_cell.angle_gamma   90.00
#
_symmetry.space_group_name_H-M   'P 1'
#
loop_
_entity.id
_entity.type
_entity.pdbx_description
1 polymer ?
#
loop_
_entity_poly.entity_id
_entity_poly.type
_entity_poly.pdbx_seq_one_letter_code
_entity_poly.pdbx_strand_id
1 'polypeptide(L)' 'MKWNEGERVVVRYRLDDGLHDALGTLTDVAVDHVSVDTRRGIIRVEASTMVTGKRVPPPPQYLPSQG' A
#
# COMPACT_ATOMS: atom_id res chain seq x y z
N MET A 1 -8.10 5.22 -10.56
CA MET A 1 -8.62 4.29 -9.54
C MET A 1 -8.76 5.09 -8.25
N LYS A 2 -9.89 5.00 -7.53
CA LYS A 2 -10.04 5.63 -6.22
C LYS A 2 -9.79 4.55 -5.17
N TRP A 3 -8.68 4.65 -4.45
CA TRP A 3 -8.49 3.89 -3.22
C TRP A 3 -9.20 4.60 -2.08
N ASN A 4 -9.58 3.82 -1.07
CA ASN A 4 -10.19 4.33 0.14
C ASN A 4 -9.28 4.04 1.34
N GLU A 5 -9.40 4.88 2.37
CA GLU A 5 -8.78 4.62 3.67
C GLU A 5 -9.23 3.26 4.21
N GLY A 6 -8.34 2.56 4.92
CA GLY A 6 -8.55 1.22 5.42
C GLY A 6 -8.25 0.09 4.40
N GLU A 7 -8.06 0.41 3.12
CA GLU A 7 -7.66 -0.60 2.13
C GLU A 7 -6.19 -1.01 2.31
N ARG A 8 -5.92 -2.32 2.24
CA ARG A 8 -4.55 -2.82 2.16
C ARG A 8 -4.02 -2.66 0.75
N VAL A 9 -2.91 -1.95 0.62
CA VAL A 9 -2.28 -1.64 -0.68
C VAL A 9 -0.79 -1.89 -0.62
N VAL A 10 -0.20 -2.05 -1.80
CA VAL A 10 1.24 -1.82 -2.00
C VAL A 10 1.41 -0.69 -3.01
N VAL A 11 2.21 0.29 -2.63
CA VAL A 11 2.56 1.44 -3.45
C VAL A 11 4.06 1.41 -3.69
N ARG A 12 4.46 1.33 -4.95
CA ARG A 12 5.84 1.44 -5.38
C ARG A 12 6.14 2.88 -5.72
N TYR A 13 7.21 3.42 -5.16
CA TYR A 13 7.65 4.80 -5.36
C TYR A 13 9.16 4.88 -5.54
N ARG A 14 9.63 6.00 -6.06
CA ARG A 14 11.04 6.24 -6.36
C ARG A 14 11.62 7.32 -5.47
N LEU A 15 12.79 7.04 -4.92
CA LEU A 15 13.63 7.96 -4.18
C LEU A 15 15.00 8.05 -4.89
N ASP A 16 15.85 8.95 -4.42
CA ASP A 16 17.19 9.16 -4.99
C ASP A 16 18.08 7.91 -4.93
N ASP A 17 17.85 7.04 -3.95
CA ASP A 17 18.58 5.79 -3.73
C ASP A 17 17.96 4.58 -4.47
N GLY A 18 16.76 4.72 -5.06
CA GLY A 18 16.15 3.67 -5.88
C GLY A 18 14.62 3.53 -5.76
N LEU A 19 14.13 2.31 -6.00
CA LEU A 19 12.71 1.96 -5.91
C LEU A 19 12.39 1.35 -4.55
N HIS A 20 11.28 1.81 -3.97
CA HIS A 20 10.79 1.40 -2.66
C HIS A 20 9.34 0.98 -2.73
N ASP A 21 8.95 0.07 -1.84
CA ASP A 21 7.59 -0.44 -1.73
C ASP A 21 7.02 -0.14 -0.34
N ALA A 22 5.94 0.64 -0.29
CA ALA A 22 5.13 0.85 0.90
C ALA A 22 3.96 -0.14 0.88
N LEU A 23 4.04 -1.20 1.70
CA LEU A 23 2.99 -2.20 1.87
C LEU A 23 2.32 -2.02 3.23
N GLY A 24 1.02 -1.78 3.23
CA GLY A 24 0.29 -1.53 4.46
C GLY A 24 -1.16 -1.13 4.23
N THR A 25 -1.75 -0.48 5.23
CA THR A 25 -3.13 0.02 5.19
C THR A 25 -3.12 1.50 4.83
N LEU A 26 -3.98 1.92 3.90
CA LEU A 26 -4.14 3.35 3.62
C LEU A 26 -4.75 4.07 4.83
N THR A 27 -4.10 5.13 5.28
CA THR A 27 -4.59 5.98 6.38
C THR A 27 -4.99 7.37 5.93
N ASP A 28 -4.54 7.80 4.74
CA ASP A 28 -4.93 9.06 4.11
C ASP A 28 -4.81 8.92 2.58
N VAL A 29 -5.74 9.53 1.86
CA VAL A 29 -5.78 9.54 0.39
C VAL A 29 -6.09 10.97 -0.08
N ALA A 30 -5.07 11.62 -0.63
CA ALA A 30 -5.18 12.96 -1.20
C ALA A 30 -4.92 12.94 -2.71
N VAL A 31 -5.02 14.11 -3.34
CA VAL A 31 -4.77 14.29 -4.78
C VAL A 31 -3.29 14.14 -5.13
N ASP A 32 -2.41 14.60 -4.24
CA ASP A 32 -0.97 14.69 -4.45
C ASP A 32 -0.18 13.65 -3.67
N HIS A 33 -0.80 12.91 -2.74
CA HIS A 33 -0.12 11.90 -1.95
C HIS A 33 -1.08 10.85 -1.38
N VAL A 34 -0.50 9.77 -0.85
CA VAL A 34 -1.18 8.78 -0.02
C VAL A 34 -0.33 8.48 1.21
N SER A 35 -0.97 8.20 2.34
CA SER A 35 -0.30 7.73 3.55
C SER A 35 -0.63 6.26 3.79
N VAL A 36 0.39 5.45 4.00
CA VAL A 36 0.27 4.01 4.21
C VAL A 36 0.87 3.65 5.57
N ASP A 37 0.05 3.15 6.48
CA ASP A 37 0.52 2.56 7.73
C ASP A 37 1.16 1.19 7.45
N THR A 38 2.50 1.18 7.46
CA THR A 38 3.31 -0.01 7.23
C THR A 38 3.79 -0.60 8.55
N ARG A 39 4.36 -1.80 8.51
CA ARG A 39 4.99 -2.42 9.70
C ARG A 39 6.11 -1.60 10.34
N ARG A 40 6.70 -0.65 9.62
CA ARG A 40 7.79 0.23 10.11
C ARG A 40 7.29 1.61 10.53
N GLY A 41 5.98 1.85 10.49
CA GLY A 41 5.34 3.15 10.69
C GLY A 41 4.68 3.68 9.42
N ILE A 42 4.08 4.87 9.55
CA ILE A 42 3.38 5.54 8.45
C ILE A 42 4.40 6.05 7.44
N ILE A 43 4.21 5.65 6.18
CA ILE A 43 4.98 6.15 5.03
C ILE A 43 4.05 6.99 4.18
N ARG A 44 4.43 8.24 3.95
CA ARG A 44 3.79 9.12 2.97
C ARG A 44 4.46 8.95 1.62
N VAL A 45 3.65 8.71 0.58
CA VAL A 45 4.12 8.56 -0.80
C VAL A 45 3.51 9.67 -1.64
N GLU A 46 4.37 10.51 -2.21
CA GLU A 46 3.97 11.56 -3.16
C GLU A 46 3.55 10.95 -4.50
N ALA A 47 2.46 11.44 -5.08
CA ALA A 47 1.95 11.00 -6.37
C ALA A 47 2.96 11.24 -7.51
N SER A 48 3.84 12.24 -7.36
CA SER A 48 4.92 12.55 -8.31
C SER A 48 6.02 11.48 -8.35
N THR A 49 6.24 10.76 -7.25
CA THR A 49 7.25 9.69 -7.14
C THR A 49 6.66 8.30 -7.29
N MET A 50 5.33 8.19 -7.19
CA MET A 50 4.60 6.94 -7.34
C MET A 50 4.77 6.36 -8.74
N VAL A 51 5.23 5.11 -8.80
CA VAL A 51 5.44 4.38 -10.05
C VAL A 51 4.25 3.47 -10.32
N THR A 52 3.79 2.75 -9.29
CA THR A 52 2.62 1.88 -9.36
C THR A 52 1.98 1.78 -8.00
N GLY A 53 0.69 1.47 -7.95
CA GLY A 53 0.15 0.83 -6.76
C GLY A 53 -0.98 -0.12 -7.10
N LYS A 54 -1.20 -1.06 -6.18
CA LYS A 54 -2.25 -2.07 -6.32
C LYS A 54 -2.86 -2.39 -4.97
N ARG A 55 -4.16 -2.70 -4.98
CA ARG A 55 -4.85 -3.28 -3.84
C ARG A 55 -4.34 -4.68 -3.58
N VAL A 56 -4.08 -5.00 -2.31
CA VAL A 56 -3.63 -6.31 -1.86
C VAL A 56 -4.79 -6.97 -1.11
N PRO A 57 -5.33 -8.10 -1.62
CA PRO A 57 -6.35 -8.84 -0.88
C PRO A 57 -5.76 -9.38 0.44
N PRO A 58 -6.60 -9.62 1.46
CA PRO A 58 -6.15 -10.31 2.66
C PRO A 58 -5.58 -11.69 2.29
N PRO A 59 -4.65 -12.24 3.10
CA PRO A 59 -4.17 -13.60 2.92
C PRO A 59 -5.36 -14.57 2.81
N PRO A 60 -5.32 -15.54 1.89
CA PRO A 60 -6.38 -16.54 1.79
C PRO A 60 -6.55 -17.27 3.13
N GLN A 61 -7.79 -17.48 3.56
CA GLN A 61 -8.07 -18.32 4.72
C GLN A 61 -7.73 -19.77 4.37
N TYR A 62 -6.89 -20.40 5.18
CA TYR A 62 -6.66 -21.83 5.08
C TYR A 62 -7.90 -22.56 5.61
N LEU A 63 -8.61 -23.26 4.72
CA LEU A 63 -9.66 -24.20 5.10
C LEU A 63 -9.02 -25.59 5.23
N PRO A 64 -8.83 -26.14 6.45
CA PRO A 64 -8.34 -27.49 6.59
C PRO A 64 -9.30 -28.47 5.89
N SER A 65 -8.75 -29.31 5.00
CA SER A 65 -9.50 -30.41 4.39
C SER A 65 -10.03 -31.32 5.49
N GLN A 66 -11.35 -31.43 5.60
CA GLN A 66 -11.98 -32.46 6.45
C GLN A 66 -11.70 -33.81 5.80
N GLY A 67 -10.79 -34.58 6.39
CA GLY A 67 -10.51 -35.97 6.05
C GLY A 67 -10.87 -36.87 7.22
#